data_AF-A0A4D7C8W9-F1
#
_entry.id   AF-A0A4D7C8W9-F1
#
_cell.length_a   1.000
_cell.length_b   1.000
_cell.length_c   1.000
_cell.angle_alpha   90.00
_cell.angle_beta   90.00
_cell.angle_gamma   90.00
#
_symmetry.space_group_name_H-M   'P 1'
#
loop_
_entity.id
_entity.type
_entity.pdbx_description
1 polymer ?
#
loop_
_entity_poly.entity_id
_entity_poly.type
_entity_poly.pdbx_seq_one_letter_code
_entity_poly.pdbx_strand_id
1 'polypeptide(L)'
;MAFMHWCSPPASRTARSAGCAPIAAICARLASPTRQRPCMLRCAITRARRRSWSRCSRCFSGTPDSAAQEQQIVAAFEDALTDVSALDDDRILRRFLAAIRATVRTNAFQDPEPEALAFKIRSAEMPDLPPPVPYMEIFVHSPRVEGIHLRGGKVARGGLRWSDRRDDFRTEILSLLKAQMVKNAVIVPVGAKGGFFPKQLPPPTDREAFLTEGREAYKVFVRTLLSVTDNRVGEEIVPPTGVVRLDGDDPYFVVAADKGTATFSDTANAISLDAGFWLGDAFASGGSQGYDHKKMGITARGAWISVERHFREMGSMSPSIRSTSSGSATCRAMSSVTACCSAGRSGWWRRSTTATSSLTPIRIRRRALPSGSGCSICRARPGRIITRA
;
A
#
# COMPACT_ATOMS: atom_id res chain seq x y z
N MET A 1 10.99 13.49 8.68
CA MET A 1 10.79 14.41 7.52
C MET A 1 12.09 14.97 6.92
N ALA A 2 13.30 14.68 7.44
CA ALA A 2 14.57 15.20 6.85
C ALA A 2 15.62 14.12 6.48
N PHE A 3 15.29 12.83 6.57
CA PHE A 3 16.29 11.83 6.95
C PHE A 3 16.97 11.05 5.82
N MET A 4 16.32 10.89 4.66
CA MET A 4 16.92 10.14 3.54
C MET A 4 17.42 11.01 2.39
N HIS A 5 17.22 12.34 2.48
CA HIS A 5 17.81 13.27 1.53
C HIS A 5 19.35 13.39 1.68
N TRP A 6 19.90 12.92 2.81
CA TRP A 6 21.34 13.02 3.12
C TRP A 6 22.20 11.87 2.55
N CYS A 7 21.59 10.78 2.08
CA CYS A 7 22.29 9.64 1.49
C CYS A 7 22.54 9.76 -0.02
N SER A 8 22.13 10.86 -0.67
CA SER A 8 22.58 11.17 -2.02
C SER A 8 24.02 11.70 -1.99
N PRO A 9 24.95 11.20 -2.84
CA PRO A 9 26.28 11.78 -2.92
C PRO A 9 26.16 13.24 -3.41
N PRO A 10 26.72 14.24 -2.68
CA PRO A 10 26.73 15.61 -3.15
C PRO A 10 27.69 15.75 -4.34
N ALA A 11 27.29 16.52 -5.35
CA ALA A 11 28.05 16.81 -6.56
C ALA A 11 29.30 17.69 -6.34
N SER A 12 29.57 18.14 -5.11
CA SER A 12 30.72 19.01 -4.81
C SER A 12 31.39 18.67 -3.48
N ARG A 13 32.73 18.75 -3.49
CA ARG A 13 33.66 18.25 -2.46
C ARG A 13 33.70 19.08 -1.16
N THR A 14 32.88 20.11 -1.01
CA THR A 14 33.08 21.17 0.00
C THR A 14 32.06 21.20 1.15
N ALA A 15 31.01 20.37 1.16
CA ALA A 15 30.02 20.33 2.25
C ALA A 15 30.28 19.21 3.29
N ARG A 16 31.52 19.11 3.80
CA ARG A 16 31.85 18.28 4.97
C ARG A 16 32.03 19.16 6.20
N SER A 17 31.00 19.37 7.00
CA SER A 17 31.18 19.75 8.41
C SER A 17 29.86 19.73 9.18
N ALA A 18 29.97 19.43 10.48
CA ALA A 18 28.94 19.34 11.52
C ALA A 18 28.18 18.00 11.68
N GLY A 19 27.36 17.55 10.74
CA GLY A 19 26.40 16.44 11.00
C GLY A 19 26.96 15.00 10.99
N CYS A 20 28.11 14.76 10.36
CA CYS A 20 28.68 13.41 10.20
C CYS A 20 29.65 12.98 11.31
N ALA A 21 30.05 13.90 12.20
CA ALA A 21 31.11 13.65 13.18
C ALA A 21 30.77 12.55 14.22
N PRO A 22 29.57 12.51 14.85
CA PRO A 22 29.29 11.49 15.87
C PRO A 22 29.11 10.09 15.27
N ILE A 23 28.44 9.96 14.11
CA ILE A 23 28.30 8.68 13.41
C ILE A 23 29.67 8.15 12.98
N ALA A 24 30.51 8.99 12.38
CA ALA A 24 31.86 8.59 11.96
C ALA A 24 32.74 8.19 13.16
N ALA A 25 32.61 8.87 14.30
CA ALA A 25 33.35 8.55 15.53
C ALA A 25 32.89 7.21 16.16
N ILE A 26 31.59 6.95 16.22
CA ILE A 26 31.03 5.66 16.68
C ILE A 26 31.48 4.54 15.74
N CYS A 27 31.41 4.76 14.42
CA CYS A 27 31.85 3.78 13.42
C CYS A 27 33.36 3.52 13.47
N ALA A 28 34.16 4.55 13.76
CA ALA A 28 35.61 4.43 13.93
C ALA A 28 35.98 3.66 15.22
N ARG A 29 35.26 3.86 16.33
CA ARG A 29 35.46 3.08 17.57
C ARG A 29 35.06 1.61 17.43
N LEU A 30 34.03 1.33 16.64
CA LEU A 30 33.64 -0.04 16.29
C LEU A 30 34.67 -0.71 15.35
N ALA A 31 35.47 0.07 14.63
CA ALA A 31 36.54 -0.39 13.75
C ALA A 31 37.92 -0.47 14.45
N SER A 32 38.11 -1.43 15.37
CA SER A 32 39.44 -1.71 15.95
C SER A 32 40.37 -2.46 14.96
N PRO A 33 41.70 -2.19 14.93
CA PRO A 33 42.63 -2.79 13.95
C PRO A 33 43.01 -4.25 14.22
N THR A 34 42.66 -4.83 15.37
CA THR A 34 43.19 -6.13 15.79
C THR A 34 42.10 -7.06 16.30
N ARG A 35 42.08 -8.25 15.68
CA ARG A 35 41.29 -9.46 15.99
C ARG A 35 39.78 -9.37 15.74
N GLN A 36 39.33 -10.26 14.83
CA GLN A 36 38.00 -10.88 14.74
C GLN A 36 36.83 -9.99 15.22
N ARG A 37 36.25 -9.20 14.31
CA ARG A 37 35.23 -8.19 14.65
C ARG A 37 34.10 -8.06 13.59
N PRO A 38 32.94 -7.50 13.97
CA PRO A 38 31.61 -7.94 13.54
C PRO A 38 31.13 -7.26 12.27
N CYS A 39 30.39 -8.02 11.45
CA CYS A 39 30.21 -7.76 10.02
C CYS A 39 29.19 -6.65 9.69
N MET A 40 28.27 -6.29 10.60
CA MET A 40 27.13 -5.44 10.25
C MET A 40 27.49 -3.97 9.97
N LEU A 41 28.29 -3.33 10.83
CA LEU A 41 28.55 -1.89 10.69
C LEU A 41 29.54 -1.56 9.56
N ARG A 42 30.45 -2.49 9.25
CA ARG A 42 31.44 -2.32 8.18
C ARG A 42 30.80 -2.46 6.80
N CYS A 43 29.77 -3.31 6.67
CA CYS A 43 29.00 -3.47 5.43
C CYS A 43 28.18 -2.22 5.09
N ALA A 44 27.68 -1.48 6.08
CA ALA A 44 26.95 -0.23 5.85
C ALA A 44 27.86 0.91 5.34
N ILE A 45 29.18 0.84 5.52
CA ILE A 45 30.10 1.99 5.31
C ILE A 45 31.20 1.74 4.29
N THR A 46 31.58 0.49 4.00
CA THR A 46 32.71 0.23 3.07
C THR A 46 32.30 -0.46 1.77
N ARG A 47 32.20 0.34 0.71
CA ARG A 47 32.03 -0.06 -0.71
C ARG A 47 33.26 -0.76 -1.31
N ALA A 48 34.14 -1.34 -0.50
CA ALA A 48 35.46 -1.79 -0.97
C ALA A 48 35.79 -3.22 -0.51
N ARG A 49 35.85 -4.11 -1.51
CA ARG A 49 36.44 -5.47 -1.55
C ARG A 49 35.48 -6.66 -1.36
N ARG A 50 35.17 -7.27 -2.51
CA ARG A 50 34.43 -8.53 -2.75
C ARG A 50 34.85 -9.76 -1.91
N ARG A 51 35.99 -9.73 -1.21
CA ARG A 51 36.50 -10.89 -0.43
C ARG A 51 35.95 -11.03 0.99
N SER A 52 35.26 -10.01 1.53
CA SER A 52 34.59 -10.09 2.84
C SER A 52 33.17 -10.66 2.77
N TRP A 53 32.67 -10.96 1.57
CA TRP A 53 31.23 -11.04 1.27
C TRP A 53 30.61 -12.40 1.60
N SER A 54 31.37 -13.50 1.53
CA SER A 54 30.94 -14.82 2.04
C SER A 54 30.83 -14.87 3.58
N ARG A 55 31.33 -13.84 4.28
CA ARG A 55 31.31 -13.73 5.73
C ARG A 55 30.06 -13.00 6.26
N CYS A 56 29.51 -12.08 5.48
CA CYS A 56 28.31 -11.32 5.88
C CYS A 56 27.02 -12.17 5.76
N SER A 57 26.94 -13.07 4.77
CA SER A 57 25.84 -14.03 4.67
C SER A 57 25.76 -14.99 5.87
N ARG A 58 26.90 -15.35 6.48
CA ARG A 58 26.96 -16.14 7.72
C ARG A 58 26.55 -15.37 8.97
N CYS A 59 26.76 -14.06 9.02
CA CYS A 59 26.29 -13.24 10.15
C CYS A 59 24.76 -13.07 10.14
N PHE A 60 24.12 -13.32 9.01
CA PHE A 60 22.68 -13.15 8.82
C PHE A 60 21.92 -14.49 8.84
N SER A 61 22.62 -15.63 8.95
CA SER A 61 22.03 -16.98 8.85
C SER A 61 21.36 -17.50 10.14
N GLY A 62 21.07 -16.63 11.12
CA GLY A 62 20.26 -16.98 12.30
C GLY A 62 20.84 -18.06 13.23
N THR A 63 22.14 -18.34 13.13
CA THR A 63 22.83 -19.29 14.03
C THR A 63 22.94 -18.74 15.46
N PRO A 64 23.07 -19.60 16.49
CA PRO A 64 23.28 -19.15 17.87
C PRO A 64 24.48 -18.21 18.04
N ASP A 65 25.56 -18.44 17.28
CA ASP A 65 26.77 -17.61 17.26
C ASP A 65 26.49 -16.21 16.67
N SER A 66 25.65 -16.11 15.64
CA SER A 66 25.22 -14.80 15.10
C SER A 66 24.34 -14.00 16.07
N ALA A 67 23.50 -14.66 16.87
CA ALA A 67 22.66 -13.97 17.86
C ALA A 67 23.49 -13.39 19.02
N ALA A 68 24.48 -14.15 19.51
CA ALA A 68 25.42 -13.66 20.52
C ALA A 68 26.27 -12.49 20.00
N GLN A 69 26.72 -12.57 18.74
CA GLN A 69 27.44 -11.47 18.09
C GLN A 69 26.55 -10.23 17.91
N GLU A 70 25.28 -10.38 17.52
CA GLU A 70 24.34 -9.26 17.45
C GLU A 70 24.22 -8.57 18.81
N GLN A 71 24.00 -9.32 19.89
CA GLN A 71 23.89 -8.76 21.24
C GLN A 71 25.15 -7.99 21.67
N GLN A 72 26.33 -8.51 21.35
CA GLN A 72 27.59 -7.81 21.63
C GLN A 72 27.72 -6.48 20.86
N ILE A 73 27.30 -6.46 19.59
CA ILE A 73 27.29 -5.23 18.77
C ILE A 73 26.30 -4.22 19.34
N VAL A 74 25.12 -4.68 19.75
CA VAL A 74 24.07 -3.83 20.33
C VAL A 74 24.56 -3.22 21.65
N ALA A 75 25.12 -4.03 22.55
CA ALA A 75 25.68 -3.53 23.81
C ALA A 75 26.79 -2.49 23.56
N ALA A 76 27.72 -2.77 22.65
CA ALA A 76 28.78 -1.82 22.30
C ALA A 76 28.24 -0.52 21.66
N PHE A 77 27.13 -0.61 20.91
CA PHE A 77 26.45 0.57 20.37
C PHE A 77 25.79 1.39 21.48
N GLU A 78 25.08 0.74 22.41
CA GLU A 78 24.43 1.39 23.56
C GLU A 78 25.46 2.05 24.49
N ASP A 79 26.58 1.40 24.74
CA ASP A 79 27.70 1.98 25.48
C ASP A 79 28.26 3.21 24.74
N ALA A 80 28.41 3.15 23.41
CA ALA A 80 28.89 4.30 22.64
C ALA A 80 27.90 5.49 22.64
N LEU A 81 26.61 5.25 22.90
CA LEU A 81 25.62 6.32 23.02
C LEU A 81 25.77 7.15 24.30
N THR A 82 26.46 6.67 25.34
CA THR A 82 26.68 7.46 26.56
C THR A 82 27.51 8.72 26.31
N ASP A 83 28.32 8.71 25.24
CA ASP A 83 29.16 9.82 24.82
C ASP A 83 28.41 10.85 23.94
N VAL A 84 27.14 10.59 23.59
CA VAL A 84 26.32 11.49 22.74
C VAL A 84 25.66 12.55 23.61
N SER A 85 26.14 13.79 23.50
CA SER A 85 25.69 14.91 24.33
C SER A 85 24.34 15.50 23.92
N ALA A 86 23.94 15.36 22.65
CA ALA A 86 22.68 15.89 22.13
C ALA A 86 21.58 14.82 22.17
N LEU A 87 20.49 15.11 22.88
CA LEU A 87 19.33 14.20 23.01
C LEU A 87 18.69 13.84 21.66
N ASP A 88 18.66 14.78 20.72
CA ASP A 88 18.11 14.52 19.39
C ASP A 88 18.96 13.52 18.61
N ASP A 89 20.28 13.60 18.73
CA ASP A 89 21.21 12.68 18.07
C ASP A 89 21.11 11.27 18.67
N ASP A 90 21.05 11.15 20.01
CA ASP A 90 20.83 9.87 20.68
C ASP A 90 19.51 9.22 20.21
N ARG A 91 18.43 9.98 20.19
CA ARG A 91 17.11 9.52 19.73
C ARG A 91 17.15 9.06 18.26
N ILE A 92 17.86 9.79 17.41
CA ILE A 92 18.06 9.45 15.99
C ILE A 92 18.83 8.13 15.85
N LEU A 93 19.94 7.96 16.58
CA LEU A 93 20.79 6.79 16.54
C LEU A 93 20.07 5.54 17.06
N ARG A 94 19.30 5.66 18.15
CA ARG A 94 18.45 4.57 18.66
C ARG A 94 17.39 4.14 17.65
N ARG A 95 16.77 5.10 16.95
CA ARG A 95 15.79 4.80 15.89
C ARG A 95 16.43 4.12 14.68
N PHE A 96 17.66 4.48 14.32
CA PHE A 96 18.43 3.75 13.31
C PHE A 96 18.68 2.30 13.72
N LEU A 97 19.14 2.08 14.96
CA LEU A 97 19.36 0.73 15.47
C LEU A 97 18.06 -0.08 15.44
N ALA A 98 16.95 0.51 15.88
CA ALA A 98 15.63 -0.13 15.82
C ALA A 98 15.23 -0.49 14.37
N ALA A 99 15.43 0.41 13.40
CA ALA A 99 15.14 0.14 11.99
C ALA A 99 15.99 -0.99 11.40
N ILE A 100 17.27 -1.06 11.76
CA ILE A 100 18.17 -2.13 11.33
C ILE A 100 17.69 -3.47 11.90
N ARG A 101 17.41 -3.53 13.22
CA ARG A 101 16.97 -4.76 13.89
C ARG A 101 15.59 -5.23 13.43
N ALA A 102 14.68 -4.29 13.17
CA ALA A 102 13.34 -4.59 12.65
C ALA A 102 13.35 -5.03 11.17
N THR A 103 14.45 -4.87 10.44
CA THR A 103 14.54 -5.28 9.03
C THR A 103 14.72 -6.80 8.93
N VAL A 104 13.70 -7.47 8.41
CA VAL A 104 13.65 -8.94 8.29
C VAL A 104 14.08 -9.47 6.91
N ARG A 105 14.05 -8.63 5.87
CA ARG A 105 14.55 -8.97 4.53
C ARG A 105 15.12 -7.74 3.82
N THR A 106 16.12 -7.95 2.98
CA THR A 106 16.61 -6.94 2.04
C THR A 106 17.17 -7.58 0.77
N ASN A 107 17.05 -6.88 -0.34
CA ASN A 107 17.63 -7.26 -1.64
C ASN A 107 19.04 -6.65 -1.86
N ALA A 108 19.57 -5.90 -0.90
CA ALA A 108 20.85 -5.18 -1.05
C ALA A 108 22.06 -6.08 -1.36
N PHE A 109 21.92 -7.39 -1.20
CA PHE A 109 22.97 -8.39 -1.42
C PHE A 109 22.74 -9.27 -2.65
N GLN A 110 21.72 -8.96 -3.47
CA GLN A 110 21.50 -9.65 -4.73
C GLN A 110 22.62 -9.35 -5.73
N ASP A 111 22.94 -10.34 -6.58
CA ASP A 111 23.86 -10.21 -7.70
C ASP A 111 23.11 -10.63 -8.97
N PRO A 112 22.94 -9.74 -9.97
CA PRO A 112 23.42 -8.36 -10.02
C PRO A 112 22.79 -7.42 -8.97
N GLU A 113 23.47 -6.30 -8.68
CA GLU A 113 22.98 -5.26 -7.77
C GLU A 113 21.60 -4.75 -8.24
N PRO A 114 20.59 -4.68 -7.35
CA PRO A 114 19.23 -4.30 -7.75
C PRO A 114 19.15 -2.81 -8.12
N GLU A 115 18.27 -2.47 -9.07
CA GLU A 115 18.01 -1.08 -9.47
C GLU A 115 17.49 -0.22 -8.31
N ALA A 116 16.76 -0.82 -7.37
CA ALA A 116 16.31 -0.18 -6.15
C ALA A 116 16.44 -1.11 -4.93
N LEU A 117 16.75 -0.51 -3.79
CA LEU A 117 16.86 -1.21 -2.53
C LEU A 117 15.49 -1.38 -1.88
N ALA A 118 15.25 -2.58 -1.35
CA ALA A 118 14.09 -2.91 -0.53
C ALA A 118 14.54 -3.27 0.89
N PHE A 119 13.82 -2.75 1.87
CA PHE A 119 13.94 -3.13 3.28
C PHE A 119 12.56 -3.51 3.78
N LYS A 120 12.38 -4.79 4.13
CA LYS A 120 11.14 -5.30 4.72
C LYS A 120 11.27 -5.21 6.23
N ILE A 121 10.47 -4.36 6.85
CA ILE A 121 10.56 -3.95 8.25
C ILE A 121 9.33 -4.49 8.99
N ARG A 122 9.57 -5.19 10.10
CA ARG A 122 8.53 -5.59 11.04
C ARG A 122 8.12 -4.38 11.86
N SER A 123 6.98 -3.78 11.53
CA SER A 123 6.62 -2.48 12.09
C SER A 123 6.35 -2.54 13.60
N ALA A 124 5.96 -3.69 14.15
CA ALA A 124 5.77 -3.87 15.60
C ALA A 124 7.07 -3.69 16.42
N GLU A 125 8.24 -3.82 15.79
CA GLU A 125 9.55 -3.64 16.45
C GLU A 125 10.07 -2.19 16.33
N MET A 126 9.35 -1.32 15.62
CA MET A 126 9.71 0.09 15.50
C MET A 126 9.07 0.93 16.61
N PRO A 127 9.85 1.77 17.32
CA PRO A 127 9.32 2.66 18.33
C PRO A 127 8.52 3.82 17.71
N ASP A 128 7.57 4.36 18.48
CA ASP A 128 6.83 5.59 18.18
C ASP A 128 6.05 5.61 16.85
N LEU A 129 5.68 4.45 16.29
CA LEU A 129 4.86 4.43 15.09
C LEU A 129 3.41 4.86 15.37
N PRO A 130 2.84 5.77 14.56
CA PRO A 130 1.45 6.17 14.71
C PRO A 130 0.49 5.02 14.34
N PRO A 131 -0.64 4.87 15.04
CA PRO A 131 -1.63 3.84 14.71
C PRO A 131 -2.38 4.16 13.39
N PRO A 132 -2.82 3.14 12.64
CA PRO A 132 -2.63 1.71 12.90
C PRO A 132 -1.20 1.26 12.59
N VAL A 133 -0.60 0.48 13.49
CA VAL A 133 0.73 -0.11 13.25
C VAL A 133 0.59 -1.26 12.25
N PRO A 134 1.24 -1.18 11.07
CA PRO A 134 1.20 -2.27 10.09
C PRO A 134 1.84 -3.54 10.65
N TYR A 135 1.53 -4.69 10.06
CA TYR A 135 2.29 -5.93 10.30
C TYR A 135 3.70 -5.82 9.72
N MET A 136 3.79 -5.36 8.47
CA MET A 136 5.06 -5.17 7.75
C MET A 136 4.98 -3.90 6.90
N GLU A 137 6.11 -3.22 6.81
CA GLU A 137 6.39 -2.19 5.82
C GLU A 137 7.49 -2.71 4.88
N ILE A 138 7.32 -2.56 3.57
CA ILE A 138 8.44 -2.66 2.63
C ILE A 138 8.78 -1.24 2.19
N PHE A 139 9.93 -0.75 2.60
CA PHE A 139 10.47 0.53 2.16
C PHE A 139 11.34 0.32 0.93
N VAL A 140 11.13 1.14 -0.11
CA VAL A 140 11.84 1.08 -1.39
C VAL A 140 12.53 2.41 -1.67
N HIS A 141 13.80 2.35 -2.07
CA HIS A 141 14.56 3.53 -2.43
C HIS A 141 15.54 3.27 -3.59
N SER A 142 15.54 4.17 -4.57
CA SER A 142 16.57 4.31 -5.61
C SER A 142 16.70 5.77 -6.02
N PRO A 143 17.69 6.19 -6.84
CA PRO A 143 17.72 7.54 -7.39
C PRO A 143 16.46 7.93 -8.19
N ARG A 144 15.70 6.96 -8.71
CA ARG A 144 14.52 7.18 -9.56
C ARG A 144 13.20 7.16 -8.81
N VAL A 145 13.07 6.32 -7.78
CA VAL A 145 11.81 6.13 -7.04
C VAL A 145 12.04 6.01 -5.53
N GLU A 146 11.09 6.50 -4.76
CA GLU A 146 10.96 6.19 -3.35
C GLU A 146 9.53 5.69 -3.08
N GLY A 147 9.34 4.73 -2.19
CA GLY A 147 8.01 4.18 -1.94
C GLY A 147 7.91 3.33 -0.69
N ILE A 148 6.67 3.07 -0.28
CA ILE A 148 6.34 2.13 0.79
C ILE A 148 5.19 1.22 0.40
N HIS A 149 5.21 0.01 0.93
CA HIS A 149 4.06 -0.89 0.92
C HIS A 149 3.77 -1.38 2.34
N LEU A 150 2.60 -1.05 2.86
CA LEU A 150 2.15 -1.40 4.20
C LEU A 150 1.15 -2.55 4.13
N ARG A 151 1.33 -3.58 4.96
CA ARG A 151 0.39 -4.69 5.11
C ARG A 151 -0.08 -4.79 6.54
N GLY A 152 -1.38 -5.02 6.74
CA GLY A 152 -1.95 -5.31 8.06
C GLY A 152 -1.78 -6.77 8.53
N GLY A 153 -1.26 -7.66 7.70
CA GLY A 153 -1.03 -9.07 8.02
C GLY A 153 -0.46 -9.86 6.83
N LYS A 154 -0.33 -11.19 6.99
CA LYS A 154 0.25 -12.07 5.96
C LYS A 154 -0.57 -12.10 4.65
N VAL A 155 -1.89 -12.14 4.77
CA VAL A 155 -2.81 -12.08 3.62
C VAL A 155 -3.53 -10.74 3.65
N ALA A 156 -3.09 -9.84 2.77
CA ALA A 156 -3.58 -8.47 2.72
C ALA A 156 -3.66 -7.99 1.27
N ARG A 157 -4.65 -7.15 0.96
CA ARG A 157 -4.84 -6.58 -0.38
C ARG A 157 -5.06 -5.07 -0.31
N GLY A 158 -4.48 -4.37 -1.27
CA GLY A 158 -4.88 -3.00 -1.57
C GLY A 158 -4.11 -2.36 -2.72
N GLY A 159 -4.43 -1.10 -2.97
CA GLY A 159 -3.95 -0.38 -4.14
C GLY A 159 -2.58 0.26 -3.96
N LEU A 160 -1.87 0.47 -5.07
CA LEU A 160 -0.63 1.24 -5.15
C LEU A 160 -0.90 2.64 -5.67
N ARG A 161 -0.60 3.66 -4.87
CA ARG A 161 -0.82 5.07 -5.22
C ARG A 161 0.44 5.72 -5.77
N TRP A 162 0.31 6.43 -6.89
CA TRP A 162 1.32 7.40 -7.28
C TRP A 162 1.06 8.69 -6.49
N SER A 163 1.97 9.02 -5.59
CA SER A 163 1.94 10.26 -4.80
C SER A 163 2.75 11.36 -5.49
N ASP A 164 2.24 12.58 -5.44
CA ASP A 164 2.92 13.82 -5.79
C ASP A 164 3.56 14.50 -4.56
N ARG A 165 3.39 13.92 -3.36
CA ARG A 165 3.79 14.56 -2.10
C ARG A 165 5.14 14.03 -1.58
N ARG A 166 6.23 14.63 -2.04
CA ARG A 166 7.61 14.21 -1.70
C ARG A 166 7.83 14.00 -0.19
N ASP A 167 7.42 14.95 0.64
CA ASP A 167 7.83 14.98 2.05
C ASP A 167 6.90 14.21 3.01
N ASP A 168 5.70 13.84 2.57
CA ASP A 168 4.67 13.27 3.45
C ASP A 168 3.85 12.12 2.81
N PHE A 169 4.28 11.58 1.64
CA PHE A 169 3.60 10.44 1.02
C PHE A 169 3.43 9.26 1.99
N ARG A 170 4.38 9.05 2.91
CA ARG A 170 4.29 7.98 3.91
C ARG A 170 3.06 8.14 4.81
N THR A 171 2.79 9.36 5.27
CA THR A 171 1.59 9.70 6.07
C THR A 171 0.32 9.56 5.24
N GLU A 172 0.36 9.96 3.97
CA GLU A 172 -0.74 9.75 3.03
C GLU A 172 -1.07 8.25 2.90
N ILE A 173 -0.08 7.41 2.62
CA ILE A 173 -0.30 5.96 2.45
C ILE A 173 -0.77 5.30 3.74
N LEU A 174 -0.24 5.69 4.90
CA LEU A 174 -0.73 5.19 6.19
C LEU A 174 -2.20 5.57 6.43
N SER A 175 -2.61 6.80 6.12
CA SER A 175 -4.00 7.23 6.25
C SER A 175 -4.95 6.41 5.34
N LEU A 176 -4.47 6.05 4.15
CA LEU A 176 -5.21 5.21 3.20
C LEU A 176 -5.27 3.74 3.64
N LEU A 177 -4.22 3.23 4.28
CA LEU A 177 -4.24 1.90 4.90
C LEU A 177 -5.32 1.84 5.98
N LYS A 178 -5.40 2.85 6.85
CA LYS A 178 -6.41 2.95 7.91
C LYS A 178 -7.83 2.86 7.34
N ALA A 179 -8.11 3.56 6.25
CA ALA A 179 -9.40 3.45 5.55
C ALA A 179 -9.63 2.06 4.94
N GLN A 180 -8.58 1.42 4.42
CA GLN A 180 -8.68 0.09 3.79
C GLN A 180 -8.96 -1.02 4.80
N MET A 181 -8.46 -0.90 6.04
CA MET A 181 -8.72 -1.87 7.11
C MET A 181 -10.23 -1.97 7.43
N VAL A 182 -10.94 -0.84 7.45
CA VAL A 182 -12.40 -0.82 7.65
C VAL A 182 -13.12 -1.39 6.44
N LYS A 183 -12.62 -1.12 5.22
CA LYS A 183 -13.26 -1.56 3.97
C LYS A 183 -13.19 -3.08 3.77
N ASN A 184 -12.10 -3.71 4.18
CA ASN A 184 -11.85 -5.13 3.92
C ASN A 184 -12.47 -6.07 4.96
N ALA A 185 -12.98 -5.56 6.09
CA ALA A 185 -13.38 -6.35 7.26
C ALA A 185 -14.33 -7.53 6.98
N VAL A 186 -15.07 -7.52 5.87
CA VAL A 186 -16.01 -8.60 5.46
C VAL A 186 -15.41 -9.56 4.42
N ILE A 187 -14.33 -9.21 3.72
CA ILE A 187 -13.83 -9.94 2.53
C ILE A 187 -12.43 -10.53 2.75
N VAL A 188 -11.50 -9.77 3.32
CA VAL A 188 -10.10 -10.19 3.56
C VAL A 188 -9.76 -9.77 4.99
N PRO A 189 -9.06 -10.60 5.79
CA PRO A 189 -8.90 -10.33 7.22
C PRO A 189 -8.35 -8.92 7.52
N VAL A 190 -7.48 -8.42 6.65
CA VAL A 190 -6.78 -7.14 6.80
C VAL A 190 -6.51 -6.43 5.47
N GLY A 191 -6.22 -5.13 5.53
CA GLY A 191 -5.88 -4.29 4.37
C GLY A 191 -4.38 -4.21 4.09
N ALA A 192 -4.04 -3.90 2.84
CA ALA A 192 -2.73 -3.40 2.46
C ALA A 192 -2.87 -2.04 1.76
N LYS A 193 -1.79 -1.28 1.69
CA LYS A 193 -1.71 -0.07 0.89
C LYS A 193 -0.27 0.22 0.55
N GLY A 194 0.01 0.49 -0.71
CA GLY A 194 1.31 1.02 -1.12
C GLY A 194 1.20 2.36 -1.78
N GLY A 195 2.35 3.02 -1.89
CA GLY A 195 2.51 4.17 -2.74
C GLY A 195 3.95 4.51 -2.99
N PHE A 196 4.18 5.22 -4.08
CA PHE A 196 5.49 5.58 -4.58
C PHE A 196 5.49 7.02 -5.08
N PHE A 197 6.67 7.61 -5.04
CA PHE A 197 6.99 8.95 -5.48
C PHE A 197 8.12 8.87 -6.51
N PRO A 198 7.83 9.14 -7.80
CA PRO A 198 8.85 9.25 -8.83
C PRO A 198 9.69 10.52 -8.64
N LYS A 199 11.01 10.39 -8.61
CA LYS A 199 11.94 11.48 -8.28
C LYS A 199 12.43 12.27 -9.49
N GLN A 200 12.31 11.70 -10.70
CA GLN A 200 12.90 12.22 -11.94
C GLN A 200 11.85 12.59 -12.98
N LEU A 201 10.67 13.03 -12.54
CA LEU A 201 9.59 13.42 -13.46
C LEU A 201 10.01 14.63 -14.31
N PRO A 202 9.85 14.55 -15.64
CA PRO A 202 9.93 15.71 -16.53
C PRO A 202 8.93 16.80 -16.17
N PRO A 203 9.08 18.02 -16.72
CA PRO A 203 8.10 19.09 -16.54
C PRO A 203 6.69 18.62 -16.96
N PRO A 204 5.62 18.96 -16.20
CA PRO A 204 4.25 18.53 -16.53
C PRO A 204 3.71 19.03 -17.88
N THR A 205 4.39 20.01 -18.50
CA THR A 205 4.11 20.50 -19.84
C THR A 205 4.33 19.43 -20.91
N ASP A 206 5.28 18.52 -20.68
CA ASP A 206 5.46 17.32 -21.51
C ASP A 206 4.70 16.15 -20.88
N ARG A 207 3.40 16.09 -21.18
CA ARG A 207 2.49 15.11 -20.61
C ARG A 207 2.90 13.67 -20.92
N GLU A 208 3.41 13.42 -22.11
CA GLU A 208 3.77 12.07 -22.54
C GLU A 208 5.02 11.57 -21.80
N ALA A 209 6.07 12.40 -21.74
CA ALA A 209 7.28 12.07 -20.99
C ALA A 209 6.98 11.93 -19.49
N PHE A 210 6.12 12.79 -18.93
CA PHE A 210 5.69 12.71 -17.53
C PHE A 210 5.02 11.37 -17.20
N LEU A 211 4.04 10.95 -18.02
CA LEU A 211 3.33 9.70 -17.80
C LEU A 211 4.23 8.47 -18.03
N THR A 212 5.14 8.56 -19.00
CA THR A 212 6.10 7.50 -19.29
C THR A 212 7.05 7.31 -18.12
N GLU A 213 7.66 8.37 -17.60
CA GLU A 213 8.55 8.28 -16.43
C GLU A 213 7.82 7.77 -15.18
N GLY A 214 6.58 8.23 -14.94
CA GLY A 214 5.78 7.71 -13.84
C GLY A 214 5.48 6.21 -13.95
N ARG A 215 5.26 5.71 -15.17
CA ARG A 215 5.08 4.27 -15.43
C ARG A 215 6.38 3.51 -15.23
N GLU A 216 7.51 4.04 -15.64
CA GLU A 216 8.80 3.40 -15.42
C GLU A 216 9.17 3.36 -13.93
N ALA A 217 8.98 4.44 -13.19
CA ALA A 217 9.15 4.45 -11.74
C ALA A 217 8.24 3.44 -11.03
N TYR A 218 6.99 3.27 -11.52
CA TYR A 218 6.09 2.22 -11.06
C TYR A 218 6.65 0.80 -11.31
N LYS A 219 7.21 0.55 -12.51
CA LYS A 219 7.84 -0.73 -12.83
C LYS A 219 8.98 -1.05 -11.88
N VAL A 220 9.87 -0.09 -11.63
CA VAL A 220 10.97 -0.24 -10.66
C VAL A 220 10.43 -0.58 -9.28
N PHE A 221 9.42 0.15 -8.81
CA PHE A 221 8.80 -0.07 -7.51
C PHE A 221 8.22 -1.49 -7.39
N VAL A 222 7.41 -1.94 -8.35
CA VAL A 222 6.78 -3.28 -8.30
C VAL A 222 7.82 -4.40 -8.40
N ARG A 223 8.79 -4.30 -9.31
CA ARG A 223 9.90 -5.28 -9.41
C ARG A 223 10.67 -5.41 -8.10
N THR A 224 10.89 -4.27 -7.43
CA THR A 224 11.62 -4.22 -6.16
C THR A 224 10.82 -4.84 -5.01
N LEU A 225 9.51 -4.64 -4.97
CA LEU A 225 8.64 -5.33 -4.01
C LEU A 225 8.68 -6.86 -4.22
N LEU A 226 8.65 -7.32 -5.46
CA LEU A 226 8.77 -8.75 -5.78
C LEU A 226 10.14 -9.32 -5.42
N SER A 227 11.22 -8.53 -5.52
CA SER A 227 12.58 -8.99 -5.20
C SER A 227 12.78 -9.47 -3.75
N VAL A 228 11.88 -9.12 -2.83
CA VAL A 228 11.90 -9.55 -1.41
C VAL A 228 10.69 -10.40 -1.02
N THR A 229 9.86 -10.78 -1.99
CA THR A 229 8.64 -11.57 -1.81
C THR A 229 8.89 -13.01 -2.24
N ASP A 230 8.47 -14.00 -1.45
CA ASP A 230 8.65 -15.41 -1.85
C ASP A 230 7.75 -15.74 -3.05
N ASN A 231 8.17 -16.68 -3.87
CA ASN A 231 7.36 -17.24 -4.94
C ASN A 231 6.77 -18.60 -4.53
N ARG A 232 5.84 -19.13 -5.32
CA ARG A 232 5.27 -20.46 -5.14
C ARG A 232 5.44 -21.29 -6.42
N VAL A 233 6.07 -22.45 -6.32
CA VAL A 233 6.22 -23.41 -7.43
C VAL A 233 5.53 -24.71 -7.03
N GLY A 234 4.34 -24.95 -7.56
CA GLY A 234 3.47 -26.04 -7.10
C GLY A 234 3.03 -25.83 -5.66
N GLU A 235 3.46 -26.70 -4.76
CA GLU A 235 3.21 -26.59 -3.31
C GLU A 235 4.36 -25.95 -2.54
N GLU A 236 5.53 -25.81 -3.17
CA GLU A 236 6.73 -25.31 -2.51
C GLU A 236 6.82 -23.79 -2.54
N ILE A 237 7.34 -23.22 -1.46
CA ILE A 237 7.60 -21.79 -1.34
C ILE A 237 9.09 -21.56 -1.63
N VAL A 238 9.36 -20.80 -2.69
CA VAL A 238 10.71 -20.54 -3.19
C VAL A 238 11.08 -19.10 -2.86
N PRO A 239 12.04 -18.85 -1.97
CA PRO A 239 12.47 -17.49 -1.65
C PRO A 239 13.29 -16.86 -2.79
N PRO A 240 13.36 -15.51 -2.87
CA PRO A 240 14.24 -14.85 -3.82
C PRO A 240 15.71 -15.18 -3.57
N THR A 241 16.46 -15.44 -4.65
CA THR A 241 17.90 -15.64 -4.58
C THR A 241 18.60 -14.40 -4.02
N GLY A 242 19.60 -14.59 -3.16
CA GLY A 242 20.40 -13.49 -2.61
C GLY A 242 19.66 -12.63 -1.56
N VAL A 243 18.52 -13.08 -1.04
CA VAL A 243 17.80 -12.44 0.06
C VAL A 243 17.94 -13.28 1.32
N VAL A 244 18.46 -12.69 2.39
CA VAL A 244 18.41 -13.33 3.70
C VAL A 244 17.07 -13.04 4.37
N ARG A 245 16.50 -14.08 4.97
CA ARG A 245 15.17 -14.06 5.59
C ARG A 245 15.29 -14.28 7.08
N LEU A 246 14.84 -13.31 7.86
CA LEU A 246 14.71 -13.40 9.32
C LEU A 246 13.24 -13.57 9.76
N ASP A 247 12.33 -13.72 8.78
CA ASP A 247 10.92 -14.04 8.95
C ASP A 247 10.56 -15.37 8.27
N GLY A 248 9.33 -15.81 8.49
CA GLY A 248 8.79 -17.02 7.85
C GLY A 248 8.47 -16.83 6.37
N ASP A 249 7.76 -17.81 5.80
CA ASP A 249 7.30 -17.75 4.42
C ASP A 249 6.28 -16.62 4.19
N ASP A 250 6.43 -15.95 3.05
CA ASP A 250 5.62 -14.81 2.64
C ASP A 250 5.40 -14.77 1.11
N PRO A 251 4.69 -15.77 0.54
CA PRO A 251 4.46 -15.85 -0.91
C PRO A 251 3.28 -15.00 -1.41
N TYR A 252 2.46 -14.48 -0.49
CA TYR A 252 1.22 -13.79 -0.84
C TYR A 252 1.45 -12.28 -1.01
N PHE A 253 1.46 -11.84 -2.26
CA PHE A 253 1.52 -10.43 -2.61
C PHE A 253 0.64 -10.14 -3.82
N VAL A 254 -0.37 -9.29 -3.62
CA VAL A 254 -1.31 -8.85 -4.66
C VAL A 254 -1.42 -7.34 -4.63
N VAL A 255 -1.58 -6.74 -5.79
CA VAL A 255 -1.71 -5.29 -5.93
C VAL A 255 -3.04 -4.91 -6.59
N ALA A 256 -3.44 -3.67 -6.43
CA ALA A 256 -4.57 -3.09 -7.14
C ALA A 256 -4.23 -1.68 -7.62
N ALA A 257 -5.01 -1.19 -8.57
CA ALA A 257 -4.91 0.20 -8.98
C ALA A 257 -5.45 1.16 -7.90
N ASP A 258 -4.87 2.36 -7.84
CA ASP A 258 -5.30 3.50 -7.05
C ASP A 258 -5.18 4.81 -7.86
N LYS A 259 -5.24 5.97 -7.20
CA LYS A 259 -5.00 7.27 -7.84
C LYS A 259 -3.62 7.27 -8.49
N GLY A 260 -3.60 7.66 -9.76
CA GLY A 260 -2.39 7.76 -10.59
C GLY A 260 -1.89 6.43 -11.17
N THR A 261 -2.52 5.29 -10.85
CA THR A 261 -2.13 3.96 -11.36
C THR A 261 -3.30 3.21 -12.01
N ALA A 262 -4.39 3.92 -12.34
CA ALA A 262 -5.63 3.34 -12.87
C ALA A 262 -5.44 2.43 -14.10
N THR A 263 -4.44 2.72 -14.95
CA THR A 263 -4.13 1.98 -16.18
C THR A 263 -2.91 1.06 -16.02
N PHE A 264 -2.36 0.92 -14.82
CA PHE A 264 -1.08 0.25 -14.60
C PHE A 264 -1.22 -1.24 -14.24
N SER A 265 -2.45 -1.73 -14.05
CA SER A 265 -2.70 -3.14 -13.69
C SER A 265 -2.10 -4.11 -14.70
N ASP A 266 -2.26 -3.86 -16.01
CA ASP A 266 -1.64 -4.69 -17.05
C ASP A 266 -0.11 -4.63 -17.00
N THR A 267 0.46 -3.48 -16.64
CA THR A 267 1.91 -3.34 -16.44
C THR A 267 2.38 -4.20 -15.27
N ALA A 268 1.65 -4.22 -14.16
CA ALA A 268 1.99 -5.05 -13.00
C ALA A 268 1.86 -6.55 -13.29
N ASN A 269 0.82 -6.95 -14.02
CA ASN A 269 0.64 -8.34 -14.45
C ASN A 269 1.75 -8.79 -15.40
N ALA A 270 2.17 -7.94 -16.33
CA ALA A 270 3.32 -8.22 -17.19
C ALA A 270 4.61 -8.42 -16.36
N ILE A 271 4.87 -7.56 -15.36
CA ILE A 271 6.01 -7.72 -14.45
C ILE A 271 5.94 -9.04 -13.69
N SER A 272 4.75 -9.42 -13.19
CA SER A 272 4.53 -10.69 -12.49
C SER A 272 4.83 -11.89 -13.39
N LEU A 273 4.36 -11.87 -14.64
CA LEU A 273 4.64 -12.90 -15.64
C LEU A 273 6.13 -12.98 -15.99
N ASP A 274 6.78 -11.83 -16.24
CA ASP A 274 8.21 -11.74 -16.54
C ASP A 274 9.07 -12.30 -15.38
N ALA A 275 8.62 -12.08 -14.15
CA ALA A 275 9.28 -12.58 -12.94
C ALA A 275 8.95 -14.05 -12.64
N GLY A 276 8.07 -14.70 -13.42
CA GLY A 276 7.58 -16.05 -13.14
C GLY A 276 6.83 -16.16 -11.81
N PHE A 277 6.24 -15.06 -11.33
CA PHE A 277 5.52 -15.03 -10.06
C PHE A 277 4.20 -15.80 -10.18
N TRP A 278 3.89 -16.64 -9.19
CA TRP A 278 2.83 -17.64 -9.26
C TRP A 278 1.42 -17.10 -9.50
N LEU A 279 1.17 -15.83 -9.16
CA LEU A 279 -0.11 -15.17 -9.43
C LEU A 279 -0.26 -14.72 -10.88
N GLY A 280 0.82 -14.68 -11.67
CA GLY A 280 0.79 -14.38 -13.10
C GLY A 280 -0.01 -13.12 -13.42
N ASP A 281 -1.04 -13.27 -14.25
CA ASP A 281 -1.97 -12.23 -14.68
C ASP A 281 -3.07 -11.87 -13.66
N ALA A 282 -3.15 -12.62 -12.55
CA ALA A 282 -4.02 -12.32 -11.41
C ALA A 282 -3.32 -11.49 -10.32
N PHE A 283 -2.04 -11.14 -10.49
CA PHE A 283 -1.25 -10.37 -9.53
C PHE A 283 -1.85 -8.99 -9.23
N ALA A 284 -2.31 -8.30 -10.26
CA ALA A 284 -2.93 -6.99 -10.18
C ALA A 284 -4.41 -7.04 -10.58
N SER A 285 -5.29 -6.68 -9.65
CA SER A 285 -6.73 -6.63 -9.96
C SER A 285 -7.09 -5.41 -10.81
N GLY A 286 -7.96 -5.60 -11.80
CA GLY A 286 -8.46 -4.52 -12.67
C GLY A 286 -7.61 -4.26 -13.91
N GLY A 287 -6.83 -5.25 -14.35
CA GLY A 287 -6.26 -5.28 -15.71
C GLY A 287 -7.30 -5.71 -16.74
N SER A 288 -6.88 -5.72 -18.01
CA SER A 288 -7.64 -6.12 -19.19
C SER A 288 -8.25 -7.53 -19.10
N GLN A 289 -7.58 -8.45 -18.40
CA GLN A 289 -8.05 -9.83 -18.19
C GLN A 289 -9.07 -9.96 -17.04
N GLY A 290 -9.29 -8.90 -16.26
CA GLY A 290 -10.21 -8.88 -15.13
C GLY A 290 -11.55 -8.20 -15.43
N TYR A 291 -12.48 -8.27 -14.47
CA TYR A 291 -13.75 -7.55 -14.57
C TYR A 291 -13.52 -6.03 -14.50
N ASP A 292 -13.97 -5.31 -15.53
CA ASP A 292 -14.02 -3.84 -15.51
C ASP A 292 -15.14 -3.37 -14.57
N HIS A 293 -14.77 -3.20 -13.30
CA HIS A 293 -15.66 -2.76 -12.24
C HIS A 293 -16.29 -1.38 -12.48
N LYS A 294 -15.66 -0.53 -13.31
CA LYS A 294 -16.22 0.78 -13.69
C LYS A 294 -17.28 0.60 -14.75
N LYS A 295 -16.97 -0.11 -15.83
CA LYS A 295 -17.92 -0.42 -16.92
C LYS A 295 -19.12 -1.20 -16.42
N MET A 296 -18.89 -2.16 -15.51
CA MET A 296 -19.97 -2.94 -14.90
C MET A 296 -20.73 -2.18 -13.81
N GLY A 297 -20.20 -1.04 -13.34
CA GLY A 297 -20.81 -0.22 -12.29
C GLY A 297 -20.90 -0.95 -10.95
N ILE A 298 -19.95 -1.82 -10.62
CA ILE A 298 -20.03 -2.70 -9.43
C ILE A 298 -20.22 -1.89 -8.14
N THR A 299 -19.45 -0.82 -7.97
CA THR A 299 -19.58 0.07 -6.80
C THR A 299 -20.93 0.75 -6.74
N ALA A 300 -21.44 1.23 -7.88
CA ALA A 300 -22.73 1.93 -7.93
C ALA A 300 -23.90 0.97 -7.66
N ARG A 301 -23.85 -0.25 -8.21
CA ARG A 301 -24.80 -1.33 -7.91
C ARG A 301 -24.75 -1.71 -6.44
N GLY A 302 -23.55 -1.86 -5.87
CA GLY A 302 -23.37 -2.14 -4.44
C GLY A 302 -23.98 -1.05 -3.55
N ALA A 303 -23.73 0.22 -3.89
CA ALA A 303 -24.34 1.35 -3.19
C ALA A 303 -25.87 1.32 -3.27
N TRP A 304 -26.44 1.00 -4.44
CA TRP A 304 -27.89 0.88 -4.62
C TRP A 304 -28.50 -0.27 -3.79
N ILE A 305 -27.86 -1.44 -3.79
CA ILE A 305 -28.28 -2.58 -2.94
C ILE A 305 -28.25 -2.20 -1.46
N SER A 306 -27.24 -1.45 -1.01
CA SER A 306 -27.18 -0.93 0.36
C SER A 306 -28.33 0.02 0.68
N VAL A 307 -28.73 0.88 -0.26
CA VAL A 307 -29.90 1.75 -0.11
C VAL A 307 -31.18 0.93 -0.01
N GLU A 308 -31.41 -0.04 -0.91
CA GLU A 308 -32.58 -0.91 -0.86
C GLU A 308 -32.68 -1.66 0.47
N ARG A 309 -31.56 -2.22 0.94
CA ARG A 309 -31.49 -2.91 2.22
C ARG A 309 -31.85 -1.99 3.38
N HIS A 310 -31.30 -0.76 3.39
CA HIS A 310 -31.60 0.21 4.43
C HIS A 310 -33.10 0.53 4.51
N PHE A 311 -33.78 0.70 3.38
CA PHE A 311 -35.23 0.91 3.36
C PHE A 311 -36.03 -0.32 3.82
N ARG A 312 -35.60 -1.53 3.44
CA ARG A 312 -36.21 -2.78 3.94
C ARG A 312 -36.08 -2.91 5.46
N GLU A 313 -34.92 -2.58 6.02
CA GLU A 313 -34.67 -2.61 7.48
C GLU A 313 -35.52 -1.57 8.24
N MET A 314 -35.87 -0.45 7.61
CA MET A 314 -36.79 0.55 8.17
C MET A 314 -38.28 0.20 7.98
N GLY A 315 -38.60 -1.00 7.47
CA GLY A 315 -39.98 -1.45 7.27
C GLY A 315 -40.71 -0.78 6.09
N SER A 316 -39.98 -0.08 5.21
CA SER A 316 -40.56 0.56 4.01
C SER A 316 -40.32 -0.31 2.79
N MET A 317 -41.39 -0.85 2.20
CA MET A 317 -41.33 -1.58 0.94
C MET A 317 -41.29 -0.59 -0.22
N SER A 318 -40.17 -0.59 -0.95
CA SER A 318 -39.89 0.18 -2.16
C SER A 318 -39.47 1.65 -1.96
N PRO A 319 -38.26 2.05 -2.42
CA PRO A 319 -37.89 3.44 -2.49
C PRO A 319 -38.61 4.10 -3.67
N SER A 320 -39.84 4.60 -3.47
CA SER A 320 -40.41 5.62 -4.35
C SER A 320 -39.73 6.96 -4.07
N ILE A 321 -38.40 7.03 -4.26
CA ILE A 321 -37.58 8.17 -3.89
C ILE A 321 -37.25 8.96 -5.14
N ARG A 322 -37.72 10.21 -5.17
CA ARG A 322 -37.29 11.21 -6.13
C ARG A 322 -35.88 11.64 -5.73
N SER A 323 -34.85 10.92 -6.17
CA SER A 323 -33.47 11.15 -5.73
C SER A 323 -32.85 12.35 -6.44
N THR A 324 -32.47 13.38 -5.70
CA THR A 324 -31.52 14.41 -6.15
C THR A 324 -30.10 13.93 -5.85
N SER A 325 -29.36 13.48 -6.86
CA SER A 325 -27.95 13.08 -6.71
C SER A 325 -27.01 14.29 -6.86
N SER A 326 -26.31 14.68 -5.80
CA SER A 326 -25.16 15.60 -5.87
C SER A 326 -23.85 14.80 -5.96
N GLY A 327 -23.46 14.41 -7.18
CA GLY A 327 -22.23 13.67 -7.45
C GLY A 327 -21.85 13.68 -8.94
N SER A 328 -20.58 13.36 -9.23
CA SER A 328 -19.98 13.38 -10.57
C SER A 328 -20.74 12.49 -11.58
N ALA A 329 -20.57 12.79 -12.87
CA ALA A 329 -21.40 12.30 -13.98
C ALA A 329 -21.64 10.78 -14.01
N THR A 330 -20.74 9.97 -13.44
CA THR A 330 -20.87 8.50 -13.38
C THR A 330 -21.98 8.02 -12.45
N CYS A 331 -22.31 8.76 -11.38
CA CYS A 331 -23.41 8.40 -10.48
C CYS A 331 -24.78 8.85 -11.01
N ARG A 332 -24.84 9.85 -11.92
CA ARG A 332 -26.10 10.37 -12.46
C ARG A 332 -26.78 9.45 -13.46
N ALA A 333 -26.01 8.58 -14.13
CA ALA A 333 -26.51 7.77 -15.24
C ALA A 333 -27.53 6.68 -14.85
N MET A 334 -27.71 6.39 -13.54
CA MET A 334 -28.63 5.34 -13.09
C MET A 334 -30.06 5.85 -12.82
N SER A 335 -30.28 7.15 -12.66
CA SER A 335 -31.65 7.71 -12.53
C SER A 335 -32.43 7.66 -13.86
N SER A 336 -31.75 7.47 -14.99
CA SER A 336 -32.33 7.48 -16.33
C SER A 336 -32.63 6.10 -16.92
N VAL A 337 -32.16 5.01 -16.31
CA VAL A 337 -32.33 3.65 -16.89
C VAL A 337 -33.65 2.99 -16.49
N THR A 338 -34.31 3.46 -15.43
CA THR A 338 -35.65 2.95 -15.03
C THR A 338 -36.80 3.63 -15.78
N ALA A 339 -36.54 4.65 -16.60
CA ALA A 339 -37.57 5.44 -17.28
C ALA A 339 -37.80 5.07 -18.77
N CYS A 340 -37.06 4.11 -19.34
CA CYS A 340 -37.11 3.81 -20.78
C CYS A 340 -37.93 2.56 -21.15
N CYS A 341 -38.78 2.05 -20.26
CA CYS A 341 -39.71 0.96 -20.55
C CYS A 341 -41.16 1.35 -20.25
N SER A 342 -41.60 2.52 -20.73
CA SER A 342 -43.02 2.79 -20.99
C SER A 342 -43.18 4.15 -21.67
N ALA A 343 -43.92 4.14 -22.78
CA ALA A 343 -44.43 5.28 -23.55
C ALA A 343 -43.46 5.94 -24.55
N GLY A 344 -43.70 5.66 -25.83
CA GLY A 344 -43.23 6.50 -26.92
C GLY A 344 -43.96 7.85 -26.96
N ARG A 345 -43.23 8.91 -27.28
CA ARG A 345 -43.56 9.97 -28.25
C ARG A 345 -42.44 11.01 -28.27
N SER A 346 -42.26 11.56 -29.47
CA SER A 346 -41.39 12.64 -29.91
C SER A 346 -41.17 13.82 -28.96
N GLY A 347 -39.95 14.39 -28.95
CA GLY A 347 -39.78 15.83 -28.77
C GLY A 347 -38.45 16.34 -28.21
N TRP A 348 -37.66 16.97 -29.10
CA TRP A 348 -36.82 18.18 -28.91
C TRP A 348 -35.76 18.26 -27.78
N TRP A 349 -34.50 18.44 -28.22
CA TRP A 349 -33.36 18.89 -27.42
C TRP A 349 -33.42 20.40 -27.13
N ARG A 350 -33.13 20.81 -25.88
CA ARG A 350 -32.56 22.14 -25.61
C ARG A 350 -31.62 22.13 -24.39
N ARG A 351 -30.43 22.69 -24.57
CA ARG A 351 -29.45 23.04 -23.53
C ARG A 351 -29.81 24.40 -22.93
N SER A 352 -29.66 24.56 -21.60
CA SER A 352 -28.78 25.56 -20.96
C SER A 352 -28.97 25.66 -19.43
N THR A 353 -27.85 25.89 -18.75
CA THR A 353 -27.53 26.43 -17.39
C THR A 353 -28.63 27.26 -16.69
N THR A 354 -28.74 27.29 -15.35
CA THR A 354 -27.79 27.85 -14.35
C THR A 354 -28.06 27.30 -12.93
N ALA A 355 -27.02 27.22 -12.09
CA ALA A 355 -27.11 26.78 -10.69
C ALA A 355 -27.51 27.92 -9.73
N THR A 356 -28.28 27.60 -8.69
CA THR A 356 -28.33 28.38 -7.44
C THR A 356 -28.74 27.45 -6.30
N SER A 357 -27.96 27.48 -5.22
CA SER A 357 -28.10 26.62 -4.04
C SER A 357 -29.05 27.24 -3.02
N SER A 358 -29.99 26.45 -2.50
CA SER A 358 -30.57 26.68 -1.17
C SER A 358 -30.99 25.34 -0.55
N LEU A 359 -30.58 25.12 0.71
CA LEU A 359 -30.99 23.99 1.52
C LEU A 359 -32.35 24.33 2.15
N THR A 360 -33.37 23.52 1.91
CA THR A 360 -34.66 23.61 2.63
C THR A 360 -35.01 22.23 3.20
N PRO A 361 -35.42 22.12 4.48
CA PRO A 361 -35.77 20.82 5.08
C PRO A 361 -37.08 20.28 4.50
N ILE A 362 -37.10 18.99 4.20
CA ILE A 362 -38.26 18.29 3.61
C ILE A 362 -39.33 18.08 4.68
N ARG A 363 -40.52 18.67 4.48
CA ARG A 363 -41.70 18.49 5.33
C ARG A 363 -42.55 17.33 4.79
N ILE A 364 -42.64 16.22 5.51
CA ILE A 364 -43.48 15.07 5.15
C ILE A 364 -44.95 15.38 5.52
N ARG A 365 -45.83 15.56 4.52
CA ARG A 365 -47.28 15.61 4.74
C ARG A 365 -47.83 14.17 4.79
N ARG A 366 -48.36 13.75 5.95
CA ARG A 366 -49.22 12.56 6.03
C ARG A 366 -50.58 12.91 5.42
N ARG A 367 -51.00 12.18 4.38
CA ARG A 367 -52.37 12.25 3.84
C ARG A 367 -53.21 11.17 4.51
N ALA A 368 -54.39 11.54 5.01
CA ALA A 368 -55.35 10.61 5.58
C ALA A 368 -55.88 9.64 4.49
N LEU A 369 -56.07 8.37 4.86
CA LEU A 369 -56.69 7.33 4.03
C LEU A 369 -58.22 7.52 4.00
N PRO A 370 -58.90 7.40 2.84
CA PRO A 370 -60.35 7.30 2.81
C PRO A 370 -60.79 5.86 3.14
N SER A 371 -61.88 5.80 3.90
CA SER A 371 -62.63 4.62 4.30
C SER A 371 -63.24 3.84 3.12
N GLY A 372 -63.03 2.52 3.10
CA GLY A 372 -64.02 1.51 2.72
C GLY A 372 -64.59 1.48 1.29
N SER A 373 -64.17 0.50 0.50
CA SER A 373 -65.07 -0.45 -0.19
C SER A 373 -64.26 -1.67 -0.62
N GLY A 374 -64.77 -2.86 -0.31
CA GLY A 374 -64.05 -4.12 -0.39
C GLY A 374 -63.90 -4.66 -1.81
N CYS A 375 -62.83 -5.43 -2.03
CA CYS A 375 -62.84 -6.49 -3.01
C CYS A 375 -62.03 -7.69 -2.47
N SER A 376 -62.70 -8.83 -2.51
CA SER A 376 -62.35 -10.10 -1.88
C SER A 376 -61.43 -10.93 -2.77
N ILE A 377 -60.16 -11.08 -2.39
CA ILE A 377 -59.34 -12.28 -2.63
C ILE A 377 -58.29 -12.29 -1.51
N CYS A 378 -58.58 -13.00 -0.42
CA CYS A 378 -57.63 -13.49 0.59
C CYS A 378 -58.42 -14.34 1.60
N ARG A 379 -58.67 -15.62 1.29
CA ARG A 379 -58.88 -16.65 2.33
C ARG A 379 -57.64 -17.54 2.34
N ALA A 380 -57.02 -17.57 3.51
CA ALA A 380 -55.78 -18.27 3.82
C ALA A 380 -55.89 -19.80 3.68
N ARG A 381 -54.76 -20.46 3.44
CA ARG A 381 -54.39 -21.70 4.16
C ARG A 381 -52.90 -21.68 4.55
N PRO A 382 -52.55 -22.16 5.77
CA PRO A 382 -51.20 -22.10 6.32
C PRO A 382 -50.40 -23.39 6.06
N GLY A 383 -49.06 -23.24 6.03
CA GLY A 383 -48.12 -24.27 6.50
C GLY A 383 -47.44 -25.16 5.45
N ARG A 384 -46.12 -24.98 5.30
CA ARG A 384 -45.13 -26.06 5.49
C ARG A 384 -43.71 -25.49 5.58
N ILE A 385 -43.14 -25.62 6.78
CA ILE A 385 -41.71 -25.53 7.05
C ILE A 385 -41.09 -26.83 6.50
N ILE A 386 -40.07 -26.72 5.67
CA ILE A 386 -39.14 -27.83 5.39
C ILE A 386 -37.74 -27.31 5.68
N THR A 387 -37.24 -27.66 6.85
CA THR A 387 -35.80 -27.74 7.15
C THR A 387 -35.23 -28.94 6.41
N ARG A 388 -34.09 -28.78 5.73
CA ARG A 388 -33.19 -29.89 5.43
C ARG A 388 -31.78 -29.54 5.88
N ALA A 389 -31.23 -30.53 6.58
CA ALA A 389 -29.88 -30.64 7.11
C ALA A 389 -28.81 -30.65 6.01
#